data_AF-A0A7S1WLE8-F1
#
_entry.id   AF-A0A7S1WLE8-F1
#
_cell.length_a   1.000
_cell.length_b   1.000
_cell.length_c   1.000
_cell.angle_alpha   90.00
_cell.angle_beta   90.00
_cell.angle_gamma   90.00
#
_symmetry.space_group_name_H-M   'P 1'
#
loop_
_entity.id
_entity.type
_entity.pdbx_description
1 polymer ?
#
loop_
_entity_poly.entity_id
_entity_poly.type
_entity_poly.pdbx_seq_one_letter_code
_entity_poly.pdbx_strand_id
1 'polypeptide(L)'
;ERVFFPLINEGFKILDEGYATRPSDVDIVYIFGYSFPTSKGGPMFFAENFVGLPRLLERLKVYAAQAKERYSKNPHYLPVDYFEPSPLLEECVAKQGMRLPPGQSLIETVLAQRRAARGPASKL
;
A
#
# COMPACT_ATOMS: atom_id res chain seq x y z
N GLU A 1 -3.99 8.05 11.41
CA GLU A 1 -4.61 7.08 10.47
C GLU A 1 -5.18 7.74 9.22
N ARG A 2 -6.18 8.62 9.30
CA ARG A 2 -6.88 9.17 8.12
C ARG A 2 -6.05 10.01 7.13
N VAL A 3 -4.89 10.52 7.54
CA VAL A 3 -3.91 11.18 6.65
C VAL A 3 -2.86 10.18 6.15
N PHE A 4 -2.42 9.30 7.05
CA PHE A 4 -1.22 8.51 6.82
C PHE A 4 -1.48 7.14 6.17
N PHE A 5 -2.62 6.51 6.47
CA PHE A 5 -3.02 5.26 5.85
C PHE A 5 -3.38 5.39 4.36
N PRO A 6 -4.13 6.42 3.90
CA PRO A 6 -4.29 6.61 2.47
C PRO A 6 -2.96 6.90 1.79
N LEU A 7 -2.03 7.65 2.41
CA LEU A 7 -0.67 7.85 1.89
C LEU A 7 0.08 6.52 1.68
N ILE A 8 0.07 5.63 2.68
CA ILE A 8 0.65 4.29 2.53
C ILE A 8 -0.06 3.51 1.42
N ASN A 9 -1.40 3.58 1.37
CA ASN A 9 -2.21 2.90 0.37
C ASN A 9 -1.89 3.36 -1.05
N GLU A 10 -1.63 4.65 -1.26
CA GLU A 10 -1.13 5.16 -2.54
C GLU A 10 0.23 4.54 -2.89
N GLY A 11 1.11 4.33 -1.92
CA GLY A 11 2.34 3.55 -2.13
C GLY A 11 2.07 2.12 -2.64
N PHE A 12 1.06 1.44 -2.10
CA PHE A 12 0.62 0.15 -2.63
C PHE A 12 0.05 0.24 -4.05
N LYS A 13 -0.75 1.27 -4.36
CA LYS A 13 -1.28 1.50 -5.72
C LYS A 13 -0.17 1.76 -6.73
N ILE A 14 0.80 2.61 -6.40
CA ILE A 14 1.98 2.90 -7.22
C ILE A 14 2.76 1.62 -7.55
N LEU A 15 2.91 0.71 -6.58
CA LEU A 15 3.56 -0.59 -6.78
C LEU A 15 2.71 -1.55 -7.62
N ASP A 16 1.39 -1.55 -7.43
CA ASP A 16 0.43 -2.37 -8.16
C ASP A 16 0.38 -2.01 -9.65
N GLU A 17 0.39 -0.71 -9.93
CA GLU A 17 0.39 -0.11 -11.27
C GLU A 17 1.75 -0.24 -11.97
N GLY A 18 2.82 -0.52 -11.22
CA GLY A 18 4.16 -0.73 -11.76
C GLY A 18 4.97 0.55 -11.98
N TYR A 19 4.54 1.68 -11.42
CA TYR A 19 5.32 2.92 -11.43
C TYR A 19 6.57 2.84 -10.53
N ALA A 20 6.54 1.98 -9.51
CA ALA A 20 7.70 1.63 -8.70
C ALA A 20 7.99 0.13 -8.75
N THR A 21 9.27 -0.25 -8.68
CA THR A 21 9.68 -1.67 -8.77
C THR A 21 9.78 -2.31 -7.38
N ARG A 22 10.11 -1.56 -6.34
CA ARG A 22 10.28 -2.07 -4.98
C ARG A 22 9.60 -1.15 -3.98
N PRO A 23 9.11 -1.68 -2.83
CA PRO A 23 8.60 -0.84 -1.76
C PRO A 23 9.65 0.17 -1.28
N SER A 24 10.94 -0.19 -1.33
CA SER A 24 12.05 0.72 -1.04
C SER A 24 12.10 1.95 -1.96
N ASP A 25 11.68 1.83 -3.23
CA ASP A 25 11.69 2.94 -4.19
C ASP A 25 10.68 4.02 -3.76
N VAL A 26 9.53 3.60 -3.21
CA VAL A 26 8.54 4.50 -2.60
C VAL A 26 9.11 5.09 -1.31
N ASP A 27 9.72 4.27 -0.47
CA ASP A 27 10.26 4.70 0.82
C ASP A 27 11.32 5.80 0.68
N ILE A 28 12.27 5.67 -0.25
CA ILE A 28 13.31 6.69 -0.44
C ILE A 28 12.73 8.03 -0.90
N VAL A 29 11.68 8.02 -1.74
CA VAL A 29 11.01 9.25 -2.19
C VAL A 29 10.37 9.95 -1.00
N TYR A 30 9.74 9.21 -0.10
CA TYR A 30 9.14 9.79 1.10
C TYR A 30 10.17 10.28 2.12
N ILE A 31 11.28 9.56 2.29
CA ILE A 31 12.38 9.96 3.17
C ILE A 31 13.01 11.27 2.69
N PHE A 32 13.41 11.33 1.41
CA PHE A 32 14.20 12.45 0.90
C PHE A 32 13.35 13.59 0.29
N GLY A 33 12.15 13.27 -0.20
CA GLY A 33 11.26 14.27 -0.80
C GLY A 33 10.24 14.87 0.17
N TYR A 34 9.83 14.11 1.19
CA TYR A 34 8.75 14.51 2.12
C TYR A 34 9.15 14.39 3.60
N SER A 35 10.44 14.21 3.88
CA SER A 35 11.00 14.18 5.24
C SER A 35 10.38 13.11 6.14
N PHE A 36 10.04 11.94 5.59
CA PHE A 36 9.58 10.83 6.41
C PHE A 36 10.68 10.43 7.41
N PRO A 37 10.35 10.17 8.70
CA PRO A 37 11.37 9.91 9.72
C PRO A 37 12.21 8.67 9.38
N THR A 38 13.51 8.86 9.12
CA THR A 38 14.44 7.78 8.74
C THR A 38 14.56 6.68 9.79
N SER A 39 14.41 7.03 11.08
CA SER A 39 14.36 6.06 12.19
C SER A 39 13.18 5.10 12.13
N LYS A 40 12.18 5.40 11.29
CA LYS A 40 11.01 4.55 11.03
C LYS A 40 11.10 3.85 9.66
N GLY A 41 12.25 3.92 8.98
CA GLY A 41 12.41 3.47 7.59
C GLY A 41 11.73 4.44 6.63
N GLY A 42 10.78 3.94 5.86
CA GLY A 42 9.84 4.71 5.03
C GLY A 42 8.39 4.25 5.25
N PRO A 43 7.38 4.86 4.61
CA PRO A 43 5.98 4.49 4.78
C PRO A 43 5.66 3.01 4.52
N MET A 44 6.27 2.38 3.51
CA MET A 44 6.06 0.97 3.17
C MET A 44 6.68 0.06 4.21
N PHE A 45 7.95 0.28 4.57
CA PHE A 45 8.60 -0.41 5.69
C PHE A 45 7.81 -0.24 6.99
N PHE A 46 7.32 0.98 7.27
CA PHE A 46 6.59 1.28 8.48
C PHE A 46 5.24 0.57 8.54
N ALA A 47 4.55 0.48 7.40
CA ALA A 47 3.27 -0.22 7.28
C ALA A 47 3.40 -1.70 7.64
N GLU A 48 4.43 -2.36 7.12
CA GLU A 48 4.65 -3.79 7.33
C GLU A 48 5.14 -4.12 8.74
N ASN A 49 6.10 -3.34 9.26
CA ASN A 49 6.81 -3.68 10.50
C ASN A 49 6.19 -3.09 11.78
N PHE A 50 5.48 -1.97 11.69
CA PHE A 50 4.94 -1.30 12.89
C PHE A 50 3.42 -1.12 12.87
N VAL A 51 2.79 -0.91 11.71
CA VAL A 51 1.33 -0.79 11.63
C VAL A 51 0.66 -2.16 11.58
N GLY A 52 1.22 -3.06 10.77
CA GLY A 52 0.60 -4.32 10.38
C GLY A 52 -0.37 -4.14 9.21
N LEU A 53 -0.17 -4.89 8.13
CA LEU A 53 -0.99 -4.82 6.92
C LEU A 53 -2.48 -5.14 7.13
N PRO A 54 -2.88 -6.11 7.99
CA PRO A 54 -4.30 -6.38 8.24
C PRO A 54 -5.01 -5.19 8.88
N ARG A 55 -4.37 -4.55 9.85
CA ARG A 55 -4.89 -3.36 10.50
C ARG A 55 -5.02 -2.21 9.51
N LEU A 56 -4.02 -1.99 8.67
CA LEU A 56 -4.09 -0.99 7.62
C LEU A 56 -5.29 -1.22 6.70
N LEU A 57 -5.46 -2.45 6.21
CA LEU A 57 -6.56 -2.83 5.32
C LEU A 57 -7.94 -2.63 5.99
N GLU A 58 -8.11 -3.12 7.21
CA GLU A 58 -9.35 -2.97 7.99
C GLU A 58 -9.73 -1.50 8.14
N ARG A 59 -8.78 -0.65 8.56
CA ARG A 59 -9.02 0.77 8.79
C ARG A 59 -9.31 1.52 7.51
N LEU A 60 -8.65 1.20 6.40
CA LEU A 60 -8.97 1.75 5.08
C LEU A 60 -10.42 1.43 4.67
N LYS A 61 -10.87 0.19 4.83
CA LYS A 61 -12.26 -0.21 4.55
C LYS A 61 -13.27 0.59 5.39
N VAL A 62 -12.99 0.78 6.68
CA VAL A 62 -13.82 1.62 7.56
C VAL A 62 -13.89 3.06 7.06
N TYR A 63 -12.75 3.68 6.72
CA TYR A 63 -12.73 5.07 6.26
C TYR A 63 -13.36 5.25 4.88
N ALA A 64 -13.23 4.27 3.98
CA ALA A 64 -13.90 4.26 2.68
C ALA A 64 -15.42 4.24 2.85
N ALA A 65 -15.95 3.38 3.74
CA ALA A 65 -17.38 3.35 4.03
C ALA A 65 -17.89 4.68 4.61
N GLN A 66 -17.16 5.26 5.57
CA GLN A 66 -17.51 6.56 6.15
C GLN A 66 -17.44 7.70 5.13
N ALA A 67 -16.52 7.63 4.16
CA ALA A 67 -16.44 8.61 3.09
C ALA A 67 -17.66 8.55 2.17
N LYS A 68 -18.05 7.33 1.75
CA LYS A 68 -19.26 7.09 0.95
C LYS A 68 -20.53 7.57 1.67
N GLU A 69 -20.62 7.31 2.97
CA GLU A 69 -21.74 7.78 3.80
C GLU A 69 -21.78 9.32 3.94
N ARG A 70 -20.63 9.99 4.07
CA ARG A 70 -20.60 11.47 4.12
C ARG A 70 -21.06 12.08 2.80
N TYR A 71 -20.62 11.51 1.68
CA TYR A 71 -21.03 11.96 0.35
C TYR A 71 -22.54 11.78 0.13
N SER A 72 -23.11 10.64 0.55
CA SER A 72 -24.55 10.39 0.39
C SER A 72 -25.42 11.34 1.24
N LYS A 73 -24.91 11.82 2.38
CA LYS A 73 -25.62 12.76 3.27
C LYS A 73 -25.48 14.23 2.86
N ASN A 74 -24.39 14.60 2.20
CA ASN A 74 -24.13 15.96 1.77
C ASN A 74 -23.35 15.99 0.44
N PRO A 75 -24.03 16.30 -0.68
CA PRO A 75 -23.41 16.36 -2.00
C PRO A 75 -22.34 17.46 -2.17
N HIS A 76 -22.18 18.37 -1.21
CA HIS A 76 -21.07 19.34 -1.22
C HIS A 76 -19.72 18.72 -0.86
N TYR A 77 -19.69 17.52 -0.28
CA TYR A 77 -18.45 16.75 -0.17
C TYR A 77 -18.10 16.14 -1.53
N LEU A 78 -16.81 16.03 -1.82
CA LEU A 78 -16.35 15.31 -3.00
C LEU A 78 -16.42 13.79 -2.75
N PRO A 79 -16.76 12.99 -3.77
CA PRO A 79 -16.50 11.56 -3.72
C PRO A 79 -14.98 11.36 -3.63
N VAL A 80 -14.54 10.51 -2.71
CA VAL A 80 -13.12 10.23 -2.48
C VAL A 80 -12.84 8.74 -2.54
N ASP A 81 -11.77 8.38 -3.24
CA ASP A 81 -11.31 7.02 -3.52
C ASP A 81 -9.94 6.70 -2.89
N TYR A 82 -9.26 7.69 -2.32
CA TYR A 82 -7.95 7.49 -1.67
C TYR A 82 -8.00 6.60 -0.42
N PHE A 83 -9.19 6.30 0.12
CA PHE A 83 -9.38 5.27 1.15
C PHE A 83 -9.69 3.87 0.60
N GLU A 84 -9.95 3.72 -0.71
CA GLU A 84 -10.20 2.42 -1.31
C GLU A 84 -8.92 1.59 -1.31
N PRO A 85 -8.91 0.41 -0.66
CA PRO A 85 -7.69 -0.39 -0.53
C PRO A 85 -7.13 -0.81 -1.89
N SER A 86 -5.81 -0.76 -2.03
CA SER A 86 -5.12 -1.31 -3.20
C SER A 86 -5.32 -2.83 -3.30
N PRO A 87 -5.53 -3.39 -4.51
CA PRO A 87 -5.53 -4.83 -4.73
C PRO A 87 -4.25 -5.53 -4.26
N LEU A 88 -3.08 -4.85 -4.36
CA LEU A 88 -1.83 -5.38 -3.85
C LEU A 88 -1.85 -5.51 -2.31
N LEU A 89 -2.40 -4.52 -1.61
CA LEU A 89 -2.54 -4.58 -0.14
C LEU A 89 -3.46 -5.75 0.26
N GLU A 90 -4.58 -5.92 -0.44
CA GLU A 90 -5.50 -7.03 -0.18
C GLU A 90 -4.84 -8.39 -0.37
N GLU A 91 -4.06 -8.57 -1.45
CA GLU A 91 -3.32 -9.79 -1.70
C GLU A 91 -2.23 -10.06 -0.64
N CYS A 92 -1.49 -9.02 -0.25
CA CYS A 92 -0.51 -9.13 0.83
C CYS A 92 -1.17 -9.61 2.13
N VAL A 93 -2.32 -9.05 2.51
CA VAL A 93 -3.05 -9.50 3.71
C VAL A 93 -3.55 -10.94 3.54
N ALA A 94 -4.05 -11.32 2.37
CA ALA A 94 -4.49 -12.69 2.10
C ALA A 94 -3.36 -13.72 2.18
N LYS A 95 -2.12 -13.32 1.91
CA LYS A 95 -0.91 -14.17 1.99
C LYS A 95 -0.15 -14.02 3.31
N GLN A 96 -0.71 -13.34 4.31
CA GLN A 96 -0.05 -13.17 5.58
C GLN A 96 0.24 -14.53 6.24
N GLY A 97 1.40 -14.65 6.88
CA GLY A 97 1.86 -15.91 7.48
C GLY A 97 2.50 -16.88 6.48
N MET A 98 2.60 -16.53 5.19
CA MET A 98 3.41 -17.29 4.26
C MET A 98 4.89 -17.27 4.66
N ARG A 99 5.61 -18.35 4.32
CA ARG A 99 7.05 -18.41 4.52
C ARG A 99 7.74 -17.43 3.58
N LEU A 100 8.49 -16.49 4.15
CA LEU A 100 9.26 -15.49 3.41
C LEU A 100 10.68 -16.00 3.15
N PRO A 101 11.27 -15.66 1.99
CA PRO A 101 12.70 -15.81 1.76
C PRO A 101 13.51 -14.98 2.77
N PRO A 102 14.76 -15.37 3.10
CA PRO A 102 15.59 -14.61 4.03
C PRO A 102 15.77 -13.15 3.58
N GLY A 103 15.48 -12.21 4.48
CA GLY A 103 15.66 -10.78 4.23
C GLY A 103 14.63 -10.14 3.30
N GLN A 104 13.61 -10.87 2.85
CA GLN A 104 12.53 -10.31 2.03
C GLN A 104 11.30 -9.94 2.85
N SER A 105 10.73 -8.81 2.47
CA SER A 105 9.42 -8.34 2.90
C SER A 105 8.28 -9.18 2.28
N LEU A 106 7.10 -9.21 2.92
CA LEU A 106 5.92 -9.84 2.33
C LEU A 106 5.50 -9.10 1.05
N ILE A 107 5.56 -7.76 1.08
CA ILE A 107 5.26 -6.92 -0.09
C ILE A 107 6.18 -7.29 -1.27
N GLU A 108 7.49 -7.43 -1.03
CA GLU A 108 8.45 -7.82 -2.06
C GLU A 108 8.18 -9.21 -2.61
N THR A 109 7.86 -10.15 -1.72
CA THR A 109 7.57 -11.54 -2.08
C THR A 109 6.32 -11.64 -2.96
N VAL A 110 5.25 -10.93 -2.61
CA VAL A 110 4.02 -10.89 -3.41
C VAL A 110 4.26 -10.25 -4.77
N LEU A 111 4.98 -9.12 -4.82
CA LEU A 111 5.35 -8.48 -6.08
C LEU A 111 6.19 -9.41 -6.99
N ALA A 112 7.13 -10.16 -6.41
CA ALA A 112 7.93 -11.13 -7.15
C ALA A 112 7.07 -12.27 -7.71
N GLN A 113 6.11 -12.80 -6.94
CA GLN A 113 5.15 -13.80 -7.41
C GLN A 113 4.28 -13.28 -8.57
N ARG A 114 3.77 -12.05 -8.46
CA ARG A 114 3.00 -11.41 -9.54
C ARG A 114 3.80 -11.26 -10.83
N ARG A 115 5.08 -10.88 -10.73
CA ARG A 115 5.97 -10.76 -11.89
C ARG A 115 6.23 -12.11 -12.55
N ALA A 116 6.50 -13.14 -11.75
CA ALA A 116 6.68 -14.49 -12.27
C ALA A 116 5.42 -15.00 -13.00
N ALA A 117 4.23 -14.70 -12.49
CA ALA A 117 2.96 -15.10 -13.09
C ALA A 117 2.63 -14.34 -14.40
N ARG A 118 3.10 -13.09 -14.57
CA ARG A 118 2.86 -12.29 -15.79
C ARG A 118 3.77 -12.68 -16.98
N GLY A 119 4.77 -13.54 -16.77
CA GLY A 119 5.77 -13.91 -17.79
C GLY A 119 6.74 -12.76 -18.11
N PRO A 120 7.79 -12.99 -18.93
CA PRO A 120 8.67 -11.92 -19.35
C PRO A 120 7.87 -10.89 -20.14
N ALA A 121 7.88 -9.63 -19.70
CA ALA A 121 7.26 -8.53 -20.42
C ALA A 121 7.76 -8.57 -21.88
N SER A 122 6.81 -8.69 -22.82
CA SER A 122 7.09 -8.50 -24.24
C SER A 122 7.85 -7.16 -24.36
N LYS A 123 9.12 -7.23 -24.75
CA LYS A 123 9.89 -6.03 -25.10
C LYS A 123 9.06 -5.28 -26.14
N LEU A 124 8.63 -4.06 -25.81
CA LEU A 124 8.20 -3.09 -26.81
C LEU A 124 9.40 -2.75 -27.70
#